data_AF-A0A8T1S0W6-F1
#
_entry.id   AF-A0A8T1S0W6-F1
#
_cell.length_a   1.000
_cell.length_b   1.000
_cell.length_c   1.000
_cell.angle_alpha   90.00
_cell.angle_beta   90.00
_cell.angle_gamma   90.00
#
_symmetry.space_group_name_H-M   'P 1'
#
loop_
_entity.id
_entity.type
_entity.pdbx_description
1 polymer ?
#
loop_
_entity_poly.entity_id
_entity_poly.type
_entity_poly.pdbx_seq_one_letter_code
_entity_poly.pdbx_strand_id
1 'polypeptide(L)'
;SWPEGWACATGSGLMLLCPPDWLALFGTKTRCALSVPREVLCTKLKLGFPATTFQDIQRGVTSAVNIMHSSLQQGKFDTKGIESTDEAKQSFLVTLNNVEVCSENIMTLKKTLESDCAKLLSQGFGGEQAEAKIDSCLADMAAVSNKFRDLLQEGLGELNSTAVKPQVKPWINLFLSVSHNIEEEEFNDYEANDPWVQQFIINLEQQMAEFKAGLSPVIYDSLSSLTTSLIAIELEKVVLKSTFSRLGGLQFDKELRSLIAYLTTVTTWTIRDKFARLSQMATILNLERVTEILDYWGPNSGPLTWRLTPAEVRQVLALRIDFRSEDIKRLRL
;
A
#
# COMPACT_ATOMS: atom_id res chain seq x y z
N SER A 1 36.50 27.93 -11.78
CA SER A 1 35.64 28.58 -10.77
C SER A 1 34.21 28.15 -11.05
N TRP A 2 33.78 27.05 -10.42
CA TRP A 2 32.39 26.59 -10.48
C TRP A 2 31.62 27.22 -9.32
N PRO A 3 30.35 27.61 -9.50
CA PRO A 3 29.59 28.29 -8.46
C PRO A 3 29.23 27.30 -7.34
N GLU A 4 29.55 27.69 -6.11
CA GLU A 4 28.99 27.10 -4.90
C GLU A 4 27.45 27.28 -4.91
N GLY A 5 26.73 26.27 -4.43
CA GLY A 5 25.34 26.41 -4.02
C GLY A 5 24.31 25.68 -4.87
N TRP A 6 24.25 24.36 -4.74
CA TRP A 6 22.99 23.61 -4.90
C TRP A 6 22.75 22.82 -3.61
N ALA A 7 22.47 23.56 -2.53
CA ALA A 7 21.79 23.00 -1.38
C ALA A 7 20.30 22.90 -1.75
N CYS A 8 19.79 21.69 -1.93
CA CYS A 8 18.35 21.47 -2.07
C CYS A 8 17.73 21.64 -0.67
N ALA A 9 17.46 22.88 -0.28
CA ALA A 9 16.70 23.20 0.91
C ALA A 9 15.22 22.91 0.64
N THR A 10 14.79 21.67 0.89
CA THR A 10 13.37 21.39 1.12
C THR A 10 13.09 21.63 2.60
N GLY A 11 12.21 22.59 2.90
CA GLY A 11 11.83 23.06 4.24
C GLY A 11 11.04 22.05 5.08
N SER A 12 11.44 20.79 5.08
CA SER A 12 10.93 19.73 5.92
C SER A 12 12.15 18.91 6.30
N GLY A 13 12.45 18.77 7.59
CA GLY A 13 13.74 18.32 8.12
C GLY A 13 14.14 16.86 7.85
N LEU A 14 13.97 16.36 6.62
CA LEU A 14 14.73 15.22 6.13
C LEU A 14 16.08 15.71 5.60
N MET A 15 17.13 15.49 6.38
CA MET A 15 18.49 15.48 5.85
C MET A 15 18.57 14.37 4.80
N LEU A 16 18.54 14.74 3.52
CA LEU A 16 19.06 13.88 2.45
C LEU A 16 20.55 13.67 2.76
N LEU A 17 20.87 12.57 3.46
CA LEU A 17 22.22 12.07 3.54
C LEU A 17 22.59 11.57 2.15
N CYS A 18 23.04 12.50 1.31
CA CYS A 18 23.84 12.19 0.15
C CYS A 18 25.28 12.08 0.70
N PRO A 19 25.84 10.87 0.87
CA PRO A 19 27.24 10.75 1.26
C PRO A 19 28.10 11.53 0.24
N PRO A 20 29.17 12.22 0.68
CA PRO A 20 29.99 13.07 -0.18
C PRO A 20 30.56 12.36 -1.43
N ASP A 21 30.55 11.02 -1.46
CA ASP A 21 30.98 10.20 -2.58
C ASP A 21 30.02 10.20 -3.79
N TRP A 22 28.76 10.61 -3.63
CA TRP A 22 27.78 10.58 -4.73
C TRP A 22 28.01 11.70 -5.76
N LEU A 23 28.55 12.84 -5.34
CA LEU A 23 28.90 13.95 -6.25
C LEU A 23 30.16 13.64 -7.09
N ALA A 24 31.05 12.78 -6.60
CA ALA A 24 32.26 12.39 -7.32
C ALA A 24 31.99 11.45 -8.52
N LEU A 25 30.87 10.72 -8.51
CA LEU A 25 30.52 9.72 -9.54
C LEU A 25 29.94 10.34 -10.83
N PHE A 26 29.39 11.56 -10.79
CA PHE A 26 28.82 12.21 -11.97
C PHE A 26 29.86 12.81 -12.93
N GLY A 27 31.16 12.79 -12.56
CA GLY A 27 32.23 13.45 -13.31
C GLY A 27 32.89 12.65 -14.43
N THR A 28 32.62 11.34 -14.60
CA THR A 28 33.29 10.54 -15.64
C THR A 28 32.40 9.44 -16.26
N LYS A 29 32.28 9.48 -17.59
CA LYS A 29 31.62 8.50 -18.49
C LYS A 29 30.19 8.06 -18.10
N THR A 30 29.23 8.65 -18.80
CA THR A 30 27.76 8.49 -18.71
C THR A 30 27.20 7.06 -18.74
N ARG A 31 27.95 6.05 -19.20
CA ARG A 31 27.49 4.63 -19.19
C ARG A 31 27.78 3.89 -17.88
N CYS A 32 28.86 4.23 -17.17
CA CYS A 32 29.22 3.60 -15.89
C CYS A 32 28.68 4.37 -14.66
N ALA A 33 28.47 5.68 -14.79
CA ALA A 33 28.03 6.51 -13.66
C ALA A 33 26.61 6.19 -13.15
N LEU A 34 25.74 5.64 -14.00
CA LEU A 34 24.37 5.23 -13.61
C LEU A 34 24.28 3.74 -13.20
N SER A 35 25.22 2.89 -13.62
CA SER A 35 25.20 1.47 -13.28
C SER A 35 25.55 1.22 -11.82
N VAL A 36 26.47 2.01 -11.24
CA VAL A 36 26.91 1.86 -9.85
C VAL A 36 25.82 2.26 -8.84
N PRO A 37 25.15 3.43 -8.94
CA PRO A 37 23.99 3.74 -8.11
C PRO A 37 22.85 2.74 -8.29
N ARG A 38 22.58 2.33 -9.54
CA ARG A 38 21.54 1.33 -9.83
C ARG A 38 21.82 -0.01 -9.19
N GLU A 39 23.04 -0.55 -9.29
CA GLU A 39 23.40 -1.83 -8.69
C GLU A 39 23.34 -1.78 -7.17
N VAL A 40 23.80 -0.68 -6.55
CA VAL A 40 23.71 -0.50 -5.10
C VAL A 40 22.25 -0.41 -4.64
N LEU A 41 21.42 0.38 -5.32
CA LEU A 41 20.00 0.53 -5.00
C LEU A 41 19.21 -0.76 -5.29
N CYS A 42 19.45 -1.42 -6.43
CA CYS A 42 18.88 -2.72 -6.74
C CYS A 42 19.30 -3.77 -5.72
N THR A 43 20.56 -3.77 -5.27
CA THR A 43 21.02 -4.73 -4.25
C THR A 43 20.31 -4.47 -2.93
N LYS A 44 20.20 -3.20 -2.50
CA LYS A 44 19.47 -2.83 -1.28
C LYS A 44 17.98 -3.17 -1.33
N LEU A 45 17.33 -2.96 -2.47
CA LEU A 45 15.92 -3.32 -2.65
C LEU A 45 15.72 -4.84 -2.76
N LYS A 46 16.60 -5.56 -3.47
CA LYS A 46 16.56 -7.03 -3.56
C LYS A 46 16.89 -7.74 -2.26
N LEU A 47 17.56 -7.07 -1.32
CA LEU A 47 17.77 -7.58 0.03
C LEU A 47 16.46 -7.61 0.84
N GLY A 48 15.42 -6.91 0.37
CA GLY A 48 14.09 -6.93 0.95
C GLY A 48 13.98 -6.24 2.30
N PHE A 49 12.74 -6.10 2.77
CA PHE A 49 12.44 -5.58 4.10
C PHE A 49 11.80 -6.67 4.96
N PRO A 50 12.26 -6.98 6.18
CA PRO A 50 13.64 -6.94 6.67
C PRO A 50 14.44 -8.18 6.22
N ALA A 51 15.78 -8.08 6.23
CA ALA A 51 16.70 -9.20 6.04
C ALA A 51 16.64 -10.29 7.14
N THR A 52 15.68 -10.20 8.06
CA THR A 52 15.33 -11.22 9.05
C THR A 52 13.82 -11.46 9.01
N THR A 53 13.45 -12.72 8.80
CA THR A 53 12.08 -13.20 8.67
C THR A 53 11.25 -12.83 9.91
N PHE A 54 10.03 -12.29 9.71
CA PHE A 54 9.03 -11.98 10.75
C PHE A 54 8.68 -13.17 11.69
N GLN A 55 9.14 -14.39 11.39
CA GLN A 55 9.13 -15.50 12.36
C GLN A 55 9.85 -15.12 13.68
N ASP A 56 10.84 -14.23 13.63
CA ASP A 56 11.51 -13.68 14.82
C ASP A 56 10.72 -12.58 15.53
N ILE A 57 9.62 -12.08 14.96
CA ILE A 57 8.72 -11.11 15.63
C ILE A 57 7.74 -11.86 16.54
N GLN A 58 7.22 -13.01 16.13
CA GLN A 58 6.44 -13.87 17.02
C GLN A 58 7.35 -14.52 18.07
N ARG A 59 8.55 -14.95 17.67
CA ARG A 59 9.61 -15.35 18.61
C ARG A 59 10.07 -14.18 19.48
N GLY A 60 10.03 -12.94 19.02
CA GLY A 60 10.41 -11.73 19.73
C GLY A 60 9.35 -11.24 20.72
N VAL A 61 8.07 -11.47 20.46
CA VAL A 61 6.98 -11.21 21.42
C VAL A 61 6.90 -12.34 22.45
N THR A 62 6.99 -13.62 22.06
CA THR A 62 7.09 -14.74 23.01
C THR A 62 8.41 -14.72 23.78
N SER A 63 9.51 -14.28 23.14
CA SER A 63 10.77 -14.01 23.83
C SER A 63 10.67 -12.74 24.66
N ALA A 64 9.95 -11.68 24.30
CA ALA A 64 9.77 -10.52 25.18
C ALA A 64 8.98 -10.90 26.44
N VAL A 65 7.99 -11.80 26.34
CA VAL A 65 7.28 -12.33 27.51
C VAL A 65 8.16 -13.28 28.34
N ASN A 66 8.92 -14.18 27.71
CA ASN A 66 9.86 -15.07 28.42
C ASN A 66 11.08 -14.33 28.98
N ILE A 67 11.57 -13.30 28.28
CA ILE A 67 12.64 -12.37 28.67
C ILE A 67 12.11 -11.47 29.78
N MET A 68 10.88 -10.96 29.73
CA MET A 68 10.30 -10.24 30.88
C MET A 68 10.20 -11.14 32.11
N HIS A 69 9.80 -12.41 31.94
CA HIS A 69 9.72 -13.37 33.04
C HIS A 69 11.11 -13.79 33.58
N SER A 70 12.15 -13.85 32.74
CA SER A 70 13.54 -14.12 33.17
C SER A 70 14.29 -12.87 33.65
N SER A 71 13.96 -11.69 33.15
CA SER A 71 14.60 -10.40 33.47
C SER A 71 14.08 -9.79 34.79
N LEU A 72 12.91 -10.24 35.28
CA LEU A 72 12.51 -10.05 36.68
C LEU A 72 13.47 -10.75 37.65
N GLN A 73 14.25 -11.75 37.20
CA GLN A 73 15.27 -12.42 38.02
C GLN A 73 16.70 -11.90 37.80
N GLN A 74 17.02 -11.15 36.72
CA GLN A 74 18.41 -10.76 36.40
C GLN A 74 18.67 -9.32 35.93
N GLY A 75 17.68 -8.41 35.87
CA GLY A 75 17.94 -6.96 35.89
C GLY A 75 18.75 -6.34 34.73
N LYS A 76 18.83 -6.96 33.54
CA LYS A 76 19.42 -6.33 32.34
C LYS A 76 18.52 -6.54 31.12
N PHE A 77 18.06 -5.44 30.53
CA PHE A 77 17.35 -5.38 29.25
C PHE A 77 18.37 -5.15 28.12
N ASP A 78 18.32 -5.94 27.05
CA ASP A 78 19.21 -5.81 25.89
C ASP A 78 18.42 -5.23 24.69
N THR A 79 18.64 -3.96 24.36
CA THR A 79 17.85 -3.17 23.37
C THR A 79 18.35 -3.29 21.93
N LYS A 80 19.53 -3.87 21.70
CA LYS A 80 20.25 -3.83 20.41
C LYS A 80 19.53 -4.50 19.23
N GLY A 81 18.67 -5.50 19.47
CA GLY A 81 17.94 -6.19 18.39
C GLY A 81 16.79 -5.37 17.78
N ILE A 82 16.20 -4.47 18.56
CA ILE A 82 15.09 -3.61 18.14
C ILE A 82 15.63 -2.42 17.34
N GLU A 83 16.73 -1.82 17.81
CA GLU A 83 17.44 -0.72 17.12
C GLU A 83 17.88 -1.13 15.71
N SER A 84 18.44 -2.33 15.54
CA SER A 84 18.85 -2.84 14.22
C SER A 84 17.69 -3.04 13.22
N THR A 85 16.47 -3.22 13.70
CA THR A 85 15.29 -3.46 12.83
C THR A 85 14.66 -2.14 12.36
N ASP A 86 14.61 -1.14 13.25
CA ASP A 86 14.15 0.21 12.89
C ASP A 86 15.16 0.90 11.94
N GLU A 87 16.45 0.74 12.18
CA GLU A 87 17.49 1.23 11.26
C GLU A 87 17.37 0.61 9.86
N ALA A 88 17.07 -0.70 9.77
CA ALA A 88 16.83 -1.37 8.50
C ALA A 88 15.59 -0.82 7.78
N LYS A 89 14.53 -0.47 8.54
CA LYS A 89 13.31 0.17 8.02
C LYS A 89 13.60 1.54 7.47
N GLN A 90 14.24 2.39 8.26
CA GLN A 90 14.59 3.74 7.82
C GLN A 90 15.51 3.70 6.59
N SER A 91 16.51 2.80 6.58
CA SER A 91 17.39 2.59 5.43
C SER A 91 16.64 2.19 4.16
N PHE A 92 15.63 1.30 4.28
CA PHE A 92 14.80 0.88 3.16
C PHE A 92 13.90 2.02 2.64
N LEU A 93 13.23 2.76 3.53
CA LEU A 93 12.38 3.90 3.17
C LEU A 93 13.18 5.02 2.48
N VAL A 94 14.36 5.36 3.02
CA VAL A 94 15.28 6.32 2.39
C VAL A 94 15.73 5.83 1.01
N THR A 95 15.99 4.53 0.87
CA THR A 95 16.36 3.93 -0.43
C THR A 95 15.25 4.10 -1.46
N LEU A 96 13.97 3.89 -1.08
CA LEU A 96 12.82 4.11 -1.97
C LEU A 96 12.70 5.57 -2.42
N ASN A 97 12.82 6.52 -1.49
CA ASN A 97 12.79 7.95 -1.82
C ASN A 97 13.94 8.33 -2.76
N ASN A 98 15.14 7.79 -2.54
CA ASN A 98 16.29 8.06 -3.42
C ASN A 98 16.08 7.49 -4.83
N VAL A 99 15.48 6.30 -4.95
CA VAL A 99 15.14 5.68 -6.24
C VAL A 99 14.12 6.52 -7.01
N GLU A 100 13.11 7.05 -6.32
CA GLU A 100 12.14 7.98 -6.89
C GLU A 100 12.83 9.24 -7.44
N VAL A 101 13.57 9.96 -6.58
CA VAL A 101 14.27 11.19 -6.94
C VAL A 101 15.25 10.95 -8.09
N CYS A 102 15.96 9.81 -8.10
CA CYS A 102 16.83 9.44 -9.21
C CYS A 102 16.05 9.28 -10.52
N SER A 103 14.88 8.64 -10.50
CA SER A 103 14.04 8.47 -11.68
C SER A 103 13.56 9.82 -12.23
N GLU A 104 13.12 10.73 -11.36
CA GLU A 104 12.69 12.08 -11.76
C GLU A 104 13.86 12.92 -12.32
N ASN A 105 15.02 12.84 -11.69
CA ASN A 105 16.23 13.53 -12.15
C ASN A 105 16.68 13.03 -13.53
N ILE A 106 16.60 11.73 -13.81
CA ILE A 106 16.91 11.17 -15.14
C ILE A 106 15.98 11.78 -16.19
N MET A 107 14.68 11.87 -15.90
CA MET A 107 13.70 12.44 -16.83
C MET A 107 13.88 13.95 -17.03
N THR A 108 14.26 14.68 -15.98
CA THR A 108 14.57 16.11 -16.07
C THR A 108 15.82 16.34 -16.92
N LEU A 109 16.89 15.57 -16.67
CA LEU A 109 18.11 15.63 -17.46
C LEU A 109 17.85 15.28 -18.93
N LYS A 110 17.04 14.24 -19.20
CA LYS A 110 16.61 13.86 -20.54
C LYS A 110 15.95 15.04 -21.26
N LYS A 111 14.99 15.73 -20.63
CA LYS A 111 14.29 16.89 -21.22
C LYS A 111 15.24 18.06 -21.51
N THR A 112 16.19 18.33 -20.62
CA THR A 112 17.20 19.38 -20.84
C THR A 112 18.09 19.03 -22.02
N LEU A 113 18.59 17.79 -22.07
CA LEU A 113 19.41 17.31 -23.19
C LEU A 113 18.64 17.31 -24.51
N GLU A 114 17.36 16.93 -24.51
CA GLU A 114 16.48 17.02 -25.68
C GLU A 114 16.43 18.46 -26.23
N SER A 115 16.19 19.45 -25.35
CA SER A 115 16.18 20.86 -25.73
C SER A 115 17.52 21.33 -26.28
N ASP A 116 18.63 20.98 -25.62
CA ASP A 116 19.96 21.47 -25.98
C ASP A 116 20.45 20.83 -27.28
N CYS A 117 20.22 19.53 -27.47
CA CYS A 117 20.51 18.84 -28.72
C CYS A 117 19.68 19.39 -29.88
N ALA A 118 18.38 19.64 -29.69
CA ALA A 118 17.54 20.24 -30.71
C ALA A 118 18.05 21.62 -31.15
N LYS A 119 18.50 22.46 -30.20
CA LYS A 119 19.11 23.77 -30.50
C LYS A 119 20.40 23.63 -31.30
N LEU A 120 21.30 22.73 -30.91
CA LEU A 120 22.57 22.52 -31.61
C LEU A 120 22.35 22.01 -33.04
N LEU A 121 21.44 21.06 -33.23
CA LEU A 121 21.06 20.54 -34.55
C LEU A 121 20.46 21.65 -35.42
N SER A 122 19.60 22.52 -34.87
CA SER A 122 19.02 23.66 -35.59
C SER A 122 20.05 24.71 -36.05
N GLN A 123 21.22 24.75 -35.40
CA GLN A 123 22.34 25.63 -35.77
C GLN A 123 23.28 24.98 -36.80
N GLY A 124 22.95 23.80 -37.32
CA GLY A 124 23.76 23.07 -38.31
C GLY A 124 24.93 22.29 -37.71
N PHE A 125 25.00 22.16 -36.37
CA PHE A 125 25.99 21.32 -35.71
C PHE A 125 25.49 19.87 -35.62
N GLY A 126 26.22 18.94 -36.26
CA GLY A 126 25.91 17.52 -36.27
C GLY A 126 25.18 17.07 -37.54
N GLY A 127 25.53 15.88 -38.04
CA GLY A 127 24.85 15.25 -39.16
C GLY A 127 23.85 14.17 -38.70
N GLU A 128 23.21 13.51 -39.66
CA GLU A 128 22.21 12.44 -39.43
C GLU A 128 22.70 11.34 -38.45
N GLN A 129 24.00 10.99 -38.52
CA GLN A 129 24.63 10.03 -37.61
C GLN A 129 24.75 10.52 -36.16
N ALA A 130 24.87 11.82 -35.94
CA ALA A 130 24.91 12.41 -34.60
C ALA A 130 23.49 12.48 -34.01
N GLU A 131 22.51 12.86 -34.83
CA GLU A 131 21.09 12.89 -34.46
C GLU A 131 20.60 11.50 -34.03
N ALA A 132 20.84 10.46 -34.84
CA ALA A 132 20.46 9.09 -34.49
C ALA A 132 21.09 8.58 -33.18
N LYS A 133 22.33 9.00 -32.86
CA LYS A 133 23.01 8.65 -31.59
C LYS A 133 22.39 9.38 -30.40
N ILE A 134 22.02 10.64 -30.58
CA ILE A 134 21.35 11.44 -29.56
C ILE A 134 19.99 10.81 -29.24
N ASP A 135 19.19 10.50 -30.25
CA ASP A 135 17.88 9.86 -30.08
C ASP A 135 18.00 8.52 -29.36
N SER A 136 18.96 7.69 -29.76
CA SER A 136 19.23 6.42 -29.07
C SER A 136 19.60 6.62 -27.60
N CYS A 137 20.42 7.64 -27.28
CA CYS A 137 20.82 7.93 -25.90
C CYS A 137 19.63 8.41 -25.05
N LEU A 138 18.80 9.28 -25.60
CA LEU A 138 17.60 9.80 -24.94
C LEU A 138 16.55 8.69 -24.72
N ALA A 139 16.41 7.77 -25.68
CA ALA A 139 15.59 6.58 -25.54
C ALA A 139 16.11 5.66 -24.43
N ASP A 140 17.42 5.42 -24.36
CA ASP A 140 18.05 4.64 -23.29
C ASP A 140 17.82 5.28 -21.91
N MET A 141 17.89 6.61 -21.79
CA MET A 141 17.59 7.31 -20.54
C MET A 141 16.15 7.11 -20.09
N ALA A 142 15.17 7.23 -20.99
CA ALA A 142 13.78 6.93 -20.68
C ALA A 142 13.58 5.46 -20.26
N ALA A 143 14.25 4.53 -20.94
CA ALA A 143 14.21 3.12 -20.59
C ALA A 143 14.79 2.86 -19.18
N VAL A 144 15.86 3.55 -18.79
CA VAL A 144 16.42 3.44 -17.44
C VAL A 144 15.50 4.05 -16.38
N SER A 145 14.89 5.21 -16.64
CA SER A 145 13.90 5.80 -15.71
C SER A 145 12.71 4.85 -15.50
N ASN A 146 12.19 4.23 -16.56
CA ASN A 146 11.14 3.22 -16.44
C ASN A 146 11.57 2.04 -15.56
N LYS A 147 12.80 1.54 -15.73
CA LYS A 147 13.34 0.47 -14.87
C LYS A 147 13.44 0.88 -13.39
N PHE A 148 13.75 2.15 -13.08
CA PHE A 148 13.73 2.63 -11.70
C PHE A 148 12.30 2.69 -11.15
N ARG A 149 11.33 3.09 -11.96
CA ARG A 149 9.91 3.09 -11.57
C ARG A 149 9.37 1.67 -11.32
N ASP A 150 9.74 0.71 -12.16
CA ASP A 150 9.37 -0.69 -11.96
C ASP A 150 9.98 -1.24 -10.67
N LEU A 151 11.27 -0.99 -10.44
CA LEU A 151 11.99 -1.36 -9.22
C LEU A 151 11.35 -0.75 -7.95
N LEU A 152 10.89 0.49 -8.04
CA LEU A 152 10.20 1.18 -6.97
C LEU A 152 8.84 0.54 -6.67
N GLN A 153 8.10 0.16 -7.69
CA GLN A 153 6.82 -0.55 -7.54
C GLN A 153 7.03 -1.94 -6.91
N GLU A 154 8.08 -2.66 -7.32
CA GLU A 154 8.47 -3.93 -6.69
C GLU A 154 8.82 -3.74 -5.21
N GLY A 155 9.68 -2.78 -4.88
CA GLY A 155 10.08 -2.50 -3.50
C GLY A 155 8.92 -2.06 -2.60
N LEU A 156 7.98 -1.28 -3.13
CA LEU A 156 6.75 -0.93 -2.41
C LEU A 156 5.81 -2.12 -2.22
N GLY A 157 5.69 -2.99 -3.22
CA GLY A 157 4.93 -4.23 -3.13
C GLY A 157 5.49 -5.18 -2.06
N GLU A 158 6.81 -5.27 -1.98
CA GLU A 158 7.51 -6.03 -0.94
C GLU A 158 7.27 -5.43 0.45
N LEU A 159 7.51 -4.12 0.63
CA LEU A 159 7.23 -3.42 1.88
C LEU A 159 5.80 -3.63 2.37
N ASN A 160 4.82 -3.53 1.47
CA ASN A 160 3.42 -3.77 1.80
C ASN A 160 3.18 -5.24 2.25
N SER A 161 3.86 -6.19 1.61
CA SER A 161 3.70 -7.62 1.90
C SER A 161 4.40 -8.06 3.18
N THR A 162 5.56 -7.48 3.51
CA THR A 162 6.43 -7.92 4.61
C THR A 162 6.32 -7.06 5.86
N ALA A 163 5.97 -5.76 5.73
CA ALA A 163 5.83 -4.84 6.86
C ALA A 163 4.37 -4.54 7.20
N VAL A 164 3.59 -4.14 6.19
CA VAL A 164 2.22 -3.63 6.39
C VAL A 164 1.27 -4.79 6.65
N LYS A 165 1.26 -5.79 5.77
CA LYS A 165 0.34 -6.94 5.85
C LYS A 165 0.38 -7.71 7.17
N PRO A 166 1.54 -8.05 7.75
CA PRO A 166 1.58 -8.76 9.02
C PRO A 166 0.98 -7.99 10.20
N GLN A 167 0.92 -6.66 10.14
CA GLN A 167 0.29 -5.82 11.16
C GLN A 167 -1.20 -5.63 10.90
N VAL A 168 -1.57 -5.30 9.66
CA VAL A 168 -2.96 -5.01 9.26
C VAL A 168 -3.84 -6.26 9.36
N LYS A 169 -3.32 -7.43 8.97
CA LYS A 169 -4.12 -8.66 8.91
C LYS A 169 -4.66 -9.11 10.28
N PRO A 170 -3.88 -9.12 11.38
CA PRO A 170 -4.41 -9.36 12.72
C PRO A 170 -5.56 -8.42 13.11
N TRP A 171 -5.46 -7.12 12.81
CA TRP A 171 -6.52 -6.16 13.13
C TRP A 171 -7.81 -6.44 12.34
N ILE A 172 -7.69 -6.83 11.07
CA ILE A 172 -8.84 -7.27 10.26
C ILE A 172 -9.41 -8.58 10.80
N ASN A 173 -8.57 -9.53 11.23
CA ASN A 173 -9.04 -10.81 11.77
C ASN A 173 -9.87 -10.66 13.05
N LEU A 174 -9.72 -9.56 13.80
CA LEU A 174 -10.59 -9.27 14.96
C LEU A 174 -12.06 -9.15 14.56
N PHE A 175 -12.36 -8.82 13.30
CA PHE A 175 -13.72 -8.85 12.74
C PHE A 175 -14.41 -10.20 12.96
N LEU A 176 -13.66 -11.30 12.87
CA LEU A 176 -14.20 -12.66 13.07
C LEU A 176 -14.60 -12.94 14.52
N SER A 177 -14.15 -12.12 15.47
CA SER A 177 -14.49 -12.23 16.89
C SER A 177 -15.68 -11.34 17.28
N VAL A 178 -16.14 -10.46 16.39
CA VAL A 178 -17.34 -9.65 16.57
C VAL A 178 -18.52 -10.38 15.97
N SER A 179 -19.64 -10.46 16.70
CA SER A 179 -20.85 -11.06 16.16
C SER A 179 -21.51 -10.09 15.19
N HIS A 180 -21.76 -10.54 13.96
CA HIS A 180 -22.74 -9.91 13.06
C HIS A 180 -24.04 -10.70 12.98
N ASN A 181 -24.23 -11.69 13.85
CA ASN A 181 -25.53 -12.28 14.09
C ASN A 181 -26.09 -11.71 15.39
N ILE A 182 -26.72 -10.55 15.29
CA ILE A 182 -27.11 -9.70 16.42
C ILE A 182 -28.58 -9.30 16.35
N GLU A 183 -29.15 -8.98 17.51
CA GLU A 183 -30.48 -8.41 17.69
C GLU A 183 -30.39 -6.92 18.06
N GLU A 184 -31.52 -6.31 18.45
CA GLU A 184 -31.57 -4.87 18.74
C GLU A 184 -30.73 -4.47 19.96
N GLU A 185 -30.64 -5.33 20.98
CA GLU A 185 -29.86 -5.05 22.20
C GLU A 185 -28.37 -4.90 21.86
N GLU A 186 -27.77 -5.88 21.19
CA GLU A 186 -26.35 -5.80 20.82
C GLU A 186 -26.08 -4.72 19.77
N PHE A 187 -27.04 -4.45 18.87
CA PHE A 187 -26.92 -3.34 17.93
C PHE A 187 -26.83 -1.99 18.65
N ASN A 188 -27.67 -1.76 19.67
CA ASN A 188 -27.62 -0.56 20.49
C ASN A 188 -26.30 -0.47 21.29
N ASP A 189 -25.81 -1.60 21.82
CA ASP A 189 -24.52 -1.66 22.50
C ASP A 189 -23.37 -1.27 21.56
N TYR A 190 -23.40 -1.71 20.31
CA TYR A 190 -22.39 -1.37 19.30
C TYR A 190 -22.48 0.10 18.85
N GLU A 191 -23.66 0.72 18.86
CA GLU A 191 -23.80 2.16 18.62
C GLU A 191 -23.20 2.99 19.75
N ALA A 192 -23.30 2.51 20.99
CA ALA A 192 -22.68 3.15 22.15
C ALA A 192 -21.16 2.92 22.21
N ASN A 193 -20.72 1.69 21.90
CA ASN A 193 -19.33 1.27 21.97
C ASN A 193 -18.97 0.43 20.73
N ASP A 194 -18.32 1.07 19.76
CA ASP A 194 -17.92 0.40 18.54
C ASP A 194 -16.99 -0.81 18.83
N PRO A 195 -17.32 -2.02 18.35
CA PRO A 195 -16.60 -3.23 18.73
C PRO A 195 -15.32 -3.46 17.91
N TRP A 196 -15.10 -2.73 16.80
CA TRP A 196 -14.02 -3.06 15.87
C TRP A 196 -13.48 -1.92 15.02
N VAL A 197 -14.33 -1.29 14.18
CA VAL A 197 -13.84 -0.45 13.08
C VAL A 197 -13.12 0.80 13.58
N GLN A 198 -13.54 1.39 14.70
CA GLN A 198 -12.90 2.58 15.26
C GLN A 198 -11.49 2.25 15.75
N GLN A 199 -11.32 1.14 16.49
CA GLN A 199 -9.99 0.71 16.91
C GLN A 199 -9.11 0.31 15.72
N PHE A 200 -9.70 -0.31 14.69
CA PHE A 200 -8.99 -0.62 13.46
C PHE A 200 -8.49 0.65 12.75
N ILE A 201 -9.33 1.68 12.64
CA ILE A 201 -8.95 2.99 12.08
C ILE A 201 -7.82 3.62 12.87
N ILE A 202 -7.89 3.64 14.22
CA ILE A 202 -6.81 4.19 15.08
C ILE A 202 -5.48 3.48 14.83
N ASN A 203 -5.49 2.14 14.70
CA ASN A 203 -4.28 1.37 14.42
C ASN A 203 -3.70 1.71 13.03
N LEU A 204 -4.57 1.90 12.02
CA LEU A 204 -4.16 2.33 10.69
C LEU A 204 -3.58 3.75 10.71
N GLU A 205 -4.20 4.68 11.44
CA GLU A 205 -3.71 6.06 11.58
C GLU A 205 -2.30 6.10 12.14
N GLN A 206 -2.04 5.36 13.22
CA GLN A 206 -0.72 5.28 13.81
C GLN A 206 0.31 4.73 12.82
N GLN A 207 -0.04 3.64 12.12
CA GLN A 207 0.87 3.01 11.15
C GLN A 207 1.14 3.93 9.95
N MET A 208 0.11 4.61 9.42
CA MET A 208 0.25 5.50 8.27
C MET A 208 1.01 6.77 8.64
N ALA A 209 0.85 7.30 9.85
CA ALA A 209 1.63 8.44 10.34
C ALA A 209 3.13 8.13 10.36
N GLU A 210 3.52 6.91 10.75
CA GLU A 210 4.92 6.49 10.78
C GLU A 210 5.55 6.47 9.37
N PHE A 211 4.85 5.91 8.39
CA PHE A 211 5.33 5.92 7.00
C PHE A 211 5.34 7.32 6.39
N LYS A 212 4.35 8.16 6.74
CA LYS A 212 4.27 9.55 6.25
C LYS A 212 5.47 10.39 6.70
N ALA A 213 6.04 10.10 7.86
CA ALA A 213 7.23 10.80 8.36
C ALA A 213 8.53 10.42 7.61
N GLY A 214 8.61 9.20 7.06
CA GLY A 214 9.83 8.67 6.42
C GLY A 214 9.80 8.63 4.88
N LEU A 215 8.66 8.91 4.25
CA LEU A 215 8.47 8.79 2.80
C LEU A 215 8.23 10.14 2.13
N SER A 216 8.66 10.27 0.87
CA SER A 216 8.23 11.38 0.02
C SER A 216 6.72 11.27 -0.28
N PRO A 217 6.02 12.38 -0.61
CA PRO A 217 4.58 12.34 -0.85
C PRO A 217 4.16 11.34 -1.95
N VAL A 218 4.94 11.22 -3.02
CA VAL A 218 4.68 10.29 -4.14
C VAL A 218 4.76 8.83 -3.69
N ILE A 219 5.74 8.52 -2.85
CA ILE A 219 5.96 7.16 -2.34
C ILE A 219 4.95 6.81 -1.26
N TYR A 220 4.63 7.77 -0.39
CA TYR A 220 3.57 7.62 0.59
C TYR A 220 2.20 7.38 -0.06
N ASP A 221 1.84 8.12 -1.11
CA ASP A 221 0.57 7.92 -1.83
C ASP A 221 0.52 6.53 -2.49
N SER A 222 1.64 6.08 -3.07
CA SER A 222 1.75 4.76 -3.69
C SER A 222 1.62 3.63 -2.66
N LEU A 223 2.28 3.76 -1.50
CA LEU A 223 2.14 2.82 -0.39
C LEU A 223 0.71 2.81 0.16
N SER A 224 0.12 3.98 0.38
CA SER A 224 -1.26 4.12 0.88
C SER A 224 -2.26 3.43 -0.07
N SER A 225 -2.05 3.55 -1.38
CA SER A 225 -2.83 2.82 -2.38
C SER A 225 -2.68 1.30 -2.24
N LEU A 226 -1.47 0.78 -2.07
CA LEU A 226 -1.22 -0.65 -1.84
C LEU A 226 -1.86 -1.17 -0.54
N THR A 227 -1.72 -0.42 0.55
CA THR A 227 -2.35 -0.72 1.85
C THR A 227 -3.88 -0.76 1.71
N THR A 228 -4.47 0.21 1.02
CA THR A 228 -5.92 0.26 0.77
C THR A 228 -6.40 -0.99 0.03
N SER A 229 -5.68 -1.42 -1.02
CA SER A 229 -6.00 -2.65 -1.75
C SER A 229 -5.87 -3.90 -0.87
N LEU A 230 -4.83 -3.96 -0.04
CA LEU A 230 -4.62 -5.04 0.92
C LEU A 230 -5.80 -5.14 1.91
N ILE A 231 -6.25 -4.01 2.47
CA ILE A 231 -7.37 -3.96 3.42
C ILE A 231 -8.63 -4.51 2.76
N ALA A 232 -8.97 -4.05 1.55
CA ALA A 232 -10.15 -4.54 0.83
C ALA A 232 -10.10 -6.07 0.62
N ILE A 233 -8.94 -6.60 0.19
CA ILE A 233 -8.74 -8.03 -0.07
C ILE A 233 -8.85 -8.86 1.22
N GLU A 234 -8.21 -8.43 2.31
CA GLU A 234 -8.23 -9.20 3.57
C GLU A 234 -9.57 -9.05 4.30
N LEU A 235 -10.25 -7.90 4.19
CA LEU A 235 -11.59 -7.70 4.73
C LEU A 235 -12.63 -8.58 4.02
N GLU A 236 -12.57 -8.65 2.68
CA GLU A 236 -13.45 -9.55 1.91
C GLU A 236 -13.31 -11.01 2.37
N LYS A 237 -12.09 -11.46 2.65
CA LYS A 237 -11.82 -12.83 3.14
C LYS A 237 -12.42 -13.11 4.51
N VAL A 238 -12.43 -12.14 5.44
CA VAL A 238 -13.02 -12.35 6.77
C VAL A 238 -14.54 -12.25 6.72
N VAL A 239 -15.10 -11.33 5.91
CA VAL A 239 -16.55 -11.24 5.68
C VAL A 239 -17.10 -12.56 5.14
N LEU A 240 -16.42 -13.19 4.18
CA LEU A 240 -16.81 -14.49 3.61
C LEU A 240 -16.73 -15.67 4.61
N LYS A 241 -16.19 -15.46 5.82
CA LYS A 241 -16.14 -16.44 6.90
C LYS A 241 -17.07 -16.08 8.07
N SER A 242 -17.70 -14.91 8.02
CA SER A 242 -18.61 -14.42 9.04
C SER A 242 -20.04 -14.82 8.75
N THR A 243 -20.90 -14.61 9.75
CA THR A 243 -22.30 -14.97 9.74
C THR A 243 -23.12 -13.74 10.09
N PHE A 244 -24.19 -13.47 9.34
CA PHE A 244 -24.94 -12.22 9.43
C PHE A 244 -26.43 -12.43 9.74
N SER A 245 -26.99 -11.59 10.61
CA SER A 245 -28.41 -11.26 10.67
C SER A 245 -28.71 -10.03 9.80
N ARG A 246 -29.99 -9.62 9.70
CA ARG A 246 -30.35 -8.36 9.01
C ARG A 246 -29.72 -7.13 9.68
N LEU A 247 -29.71 -7.08 11.01
CA LEU A 247 -29.10 -5.99 11.78
C LEU A 247 -27.58 -6.04 11.70
N GLY A 248 -26.98 -7.23 11.67
CA GLY A 248 -25.54 -7.35 11.43
C GLY A 248 -25.11 -6.92 10.03
N GLY A 249 -25.94 -7.14 9.02
CA GLY A 249 -25.72 -6.56 7.69
C GLY A 249 -25.72 -5.03 7.72
N LEU A 250 -26.59 -4.42 8.52
CA LEU A 250 -26.64 -2.97 8.71
C LEU A 250 -25.42 -2.46 9.49
N GLN A 251 -24.98 -3.18 10.51
CA GLN A 251 -23.75 -2.90 11.25
C GLN A 251 -22.53 -2.94 10.33
N PHE A 252 -22.40 -3.99 9.52
CA PHE A 252 -21.30 -4.10 8.55
C PHE A 252 -21.30 -2.95 7.53
N ASP A 253 -22.46 -2.50 7.06
CA ASP A 253 -22.55 -1.33 6.18
C ASP A 253 -22.04 -0.04 6.85
N LYS A 254 -22.35 0.17 8.14
CA LYS A 254 -21.82 1.29 8.93
C LYS A 254 -20.31 1.21 9.10
N GLU A 255 -19.78 0.03 9.42
CA GLU A 255 -18.36 -0.22 9.57
C GLU A 255 -17.61 0.02 8.26
N LEU A 256 -18.10 -0.57 7.16
CA LEU A 256 -17.51 -0.42 5.84
C LEU A 256 -17.48 1.04 5.38
N ARG A 257 -18.57 1.79 5.59
CA ARG A 257 -18.62 3.23 5.27
C ARG A 257 -17.64 4.04 6.10
N SER A 258 -17.51 3.75 7.40
CA SER A 258 -16.56 4.43 8.28
C SER A 258 -15.12 4.18 7.83
N LEU A 259 -14.78 2.94 7.50
CA LEU A 259 -13.46 2.57 7.00
C LEU A 259 -13.15 3.23 5.65
N ILE A 260 -14.10 3.23 4.70
CA ILE A 260 -13.96 3.90 3.40
C ILE A 260 -13.78 5.41 3.59
N ALA A 261 -14.54 6.02 4.50
CA ALA A 261 -14.42 7.44 4.79
C ALA A 261 -13.01 7.78 5.30
N TYR A 262 -12.48 7.03 6.26
CA TYR A 262 -11.12 7.19 6.75
C TYR A 262 -10.07 7.00 5.63
N LEU A 263 -10.13 5.89 4.88
CA LEU A 263 -9.17 5.58 3.83
C LEU A 263 -9.16 6.63 2.71
N THR A 264 -10.29 7.28 2.46
CA THR A 264 -10.40 8.39 1.51
C THR A 264 -9.63 9.63 1.98
N THR A 265 -9.44 9.82 3.29
CA THR A 265 -8.67 10.98 3.81
C THR A 265 -7.15 10.80 3.69
N VAL A 266 -6.66 9.56 3.66
CA VAL A 266 -5.24 9.24 3.63
C VAL A 266 -4.69 8.96 2.23
N THR A 267 -5.54 8.91 1.21
CA THR A 267 -5.12 8.73 -0.19
C THR A 267 -5.67 9.83 -1.10
N THR A 268 -4.88 10.19 -2.10
CA THR A 268 -5.25 11.17 -3.14
C THR A 268 -6.11 10.55 -4.25
N TRP A 269 -6.11 9.22 -4.38
CA TRP A 269 -6.79 8.50 -5.46
C TRP A 269 -8.16 7.97 -5.04
N THR A 270 -9.07 7.82 -6.01
CA THR A 270 -10.40 7.27 -5.74
C THR A 270 -10.30 5.80 -5.32
N ILE A 271 -10.75 5.47 -4.11
CA ILE A 271 -10.76 4.09 -3.58
C ILE A 271 -12.00 3.27 -3.96
N ARG A 272 -12.97 3.91 -4.64
CA ARG A 272 -14.28 3.31 -4.97
C ARG A 272 -14.16 1.96 -5.67
N ASP A 273 -13.29 1.83 -6.67
CA ASP A 273 -13.14 0.58 -7.42
C ASP A 273 -12.52 -0.53 -6.54
N LYS A 274 -11.59 -0.19 -5.64
CA LYS A 274 -10.97 -1.14 -4.69
C LYS A 274 -11.98 -1.73 -3.72
N PHE A 275 -12.98 -0.96 -3.32
CA PHE A 275 -14.04 -1.38 -2.38
C PHE A 275 -15.34 -1.81 -3.06
N ALA A 276 -15.42 -1.78 -4.40
CA ALA A 276 -16.66 -2.06 -5.12
C ALA A 276 -17.26 -3.44 -4.79
N ARG A 277 -16.41 -4.47 -4.68
CA ARG A 277 -16.85 -5.82 -4.28
C ARG A 277 -17.42 -5.85 -2.87
N LEU A 278 -16.72 -5.27 -1.89
CA LEU A 278 -17.20 -5.16 -0.51
C LEU A 278 -18.50 -4.36 -0.39
N SER A 279 -18.63 -3.26 -1.13
CA SER A 279 -19.87 -2.48 -1.15
C SER A 279 -21.03 -3.29 -1.74
N GLN A 280 -20.79 -4.07 -2.80
CA GLN A 280 -21.80 -4.98 -3.36
C GLN A 280 -22.16 -6.10 -2.39
N MET A 281 -21.19 -6.62 -1.64
CA MET A 281 -21.46 -7.58 -0.56
C MET A 281 -22.32 -6.95 0.54
N ALA A 282 -22.03 -5.71 0.96
CA ALA A 282 -22.84 -4.99 1.94
C ALA A 282 -24.28 -4.78 1.44
N THR A 283 -24.48 -4.47 0.16
CA THR A 283 -25.82 -4.42 -0.46
C THR A 283 -26.56 -5.74 -0.31
N ILE A 284 -25.93 -6.87 -0.66
CA ILE A 284 -26.53 -8.20 -0.53
C ILE A 284 -26.88 -8.54 0.92
N LEU A 285 -25.97 -8.24 1.85
CA LEU A 285 -26.16 -8.52 3.28
C LEU A 285 -27.26 -7.66 3.91
N ASN A 286 -27.65 -6.54 3.29
CA ASN A 286 -28.74 -5.66 3.73
C ASN A 286 -30.10 -5.95 3.10
N LEU A 287 -30.22 -6.93 2.21
CA LEU A 287 -31.51 -7.31 1.64
C LEU A 287 -32.46 -7.80 2.75
N GLU A 288 -33.75 -7.50 2.62
CA GLU A 288 -34.80 -8.03 3.47
C GLU A 288 -35.11 -9.48 3.12
N ARG A 289 -35.03 -9.85 1.83
CA ARG A 289 -35.36 -11.20 1.34
C ARG A 289 -34.46 -11.62 0.18
N VAL A 290 -34.27 -12.93 0.02
CA VAL A 290 -33.41 -13.53 -1.02
C VAL A 290 -33.76 -13.04 -2.44
N THR A 291 -35.05 -12.89 -2.76
CA THR A 291 -35.51 -12.50 -4.11
C THR A 291 -35.28 -11.04 -4.46
N GLU A 292 -35.07 -10.18 -3.47
CA GLU A 292 -34.84 -8.74 -3.67
C GLU A 292 -33.56 -8.46 -4.46
N ILE A 293 -32.60 -9.39 -4.47
CA ILE A 293 -31.41 -9.29 -5.33
C ILE A 293 -31.76 -9.12 -6.82
N LEU A 294 -32.91 -9.64 -7.25
CA LEU A 294 -33.38 -9.53 -8.64
C LEU A 294 -33.77 -8.11 -9.03
N ASP A 295 -34.04 -7.24 -8.05
CA ASP A 295 -34.33 -5.81 -8.28
C ASP A 295 -33.05 -5.03 -8.61
N TYR A 296 -31.88 -5.61 -8.31
CA TYR A 296 -30.57 -5.01 -8.57
C TYR A 296 -29.74 -5.79 -9.60
N TRP A 297 -30.21 -6.93 -10.09
CA TRP A 297 -29.43 -7.85 -10.91
C TRP A 297 -29.86 -7.87 -12.38
N GLY A 298 -28.89 -8.14 -13.28
CA GLY A 298 -29.15 -8.30 -14.71
C GLY A 298 -29.78 -7.03 -15.33
N PRO A 299 -30.90 -7.13 -16.05
CA PRO A 299 -31.56 -5.96 -16.65
C PRO A 299 -31.96 -4.87 -15.65
N ASN A 300 -32.13 -5.22 -14.37
CA ASN A 300 -32.55 -4.30 -13.32
C ASN A 300 -31.38 -3.62 -12.61
N SER A 301 -30.13 -3.89 -13.00
CA SER A 301 -28.96 -3.31 -12.32
C SER A 301 -28.83 -1.79 -12.47
N GLY A 302 -29.57 -1.20 -13.43
CA GLY A 302 -29.48 0.23 -13.72
C GLY A 302 -28.02 0.65 -13.98
N PRO A 303 -27.49 1.68 -13.31
CA PRO A 303 -26.11 2.12 -13.49
C PRO A 303 -25.08 1.24 -12.75
N LEU A 304 -25.51 0.32 -11.88
CA LEU A 304 -24.61 -0.52 -11.10
C LEU A 304 -24.00 -1.60 -12.00
N THR A 305 -22.67 -1.62 -12.10
CA THR A 305 -21.95 -2.72 -12.74
C THR A 305 -21.48 -3.71 -11.68
N TRP A 306 -22.07 -4.90 -11.66
CA TRP A 306 -21.67 -5.97 -10.75
C TRP A 306 -20.23 -6.44 -10.99
N ARG A 307 -19.49 -6.60 -9.90
CA ARG A 307 -18.11 -7.13 -9.82
C ARG A 307 -18.08 -8.52 -9.18
N LEU A 308 -19.23 -9.00 -8.73
CA LEU A 308 -19.45 -10.35 -8.22
C LEU A 308 -20.07 -11.21 -9.32
N THR A 309 -19.59 -12.42 -9.47
CA THR A 309 -20.17 -13.45 -10.33
C THR A 309 -21.47 -14.01 -9.70
N PRO A 310 -22.35 -14.66 -10.49
CA PRO A 310 -23.53 -15.34 -9.93
C PRO A 310 -23.22 -16.31 -8.78
N ALA A 311 -22.07 -17.00 -8.83
CA ALA A 311 -21.65 -17.91 -7.79
C ALA A 311 -21.27 -17.17 -6.49
N GLU A 312 -20.52 -16.08 -6.62
CA GLU A 312 -20.14 -15.23 -5.47
C GLU A 312 -21.37 -14.56 -4.84
N VAL A 313 -22.35 -14.10 -5.63
CA VAL A 313 -23.61 -13.56 -5.09
C VAL A 313 -24.32 -14.59 -4.23
N ARG A 314 -24.43 -15.84 -4.69
CA ARG A 314 -25.03 -16.93 -3.90
C ARG A 314 -24.22 -17.23 -2.64
N GLN A 315 -22.89 -17.17 -2.73
CA GLN A 315 -22.02 -17.35 -1.57
C GLN A 315 -22.26 -16.27 -0.52
N VAL A 316 -22.38 -15.00 -0.93
CA VAL A 316 -22.63 -13.87 -0.02
C VAL A 316 -24.04 -13.94 0.57
N LEU A 317 -25.05 -14.28 -0.23
CA LEU A 317 -26.41 -14.52 0.26
C LEU A 317 -26.45 -15.61 1.33
N ALA A 318 -25.62 -16.66 1.19
CA ALA A 318 -25.55 -17.75 2.16
C ALA A 318 -24.89 -17.37 3.49
N LEU A 319 -24.28 -16.18 3.60
CA LEU A 319 -23.78 -15.66 4.87
C LEU A 319 -24.90 -15.15 5.79
N ARG A 320 -26.10 -14.89 5.25
CA ARG A 320 -27.30 -14.51 6.01
C ARG A 320 -28.00 -15.75 6.55
N ILE A 321 -28.07 -15.87 7.88
CA ILE A 321 -28.59 -17.09 8.53
C ILE A 321 -30.09 -17.33 8.30
N ASP A 322 -30.82 -16.25 8.05
CA ASP A 322 -32.26 -16.26 7.84
C ASP A 322 -32.63 -16.54 6.36
N PHE A 323 -31.64 -16.56 5.46
CA PHE A 323 -31.83 -16.88 4.05
C PHE A 323 -31.71 -18.38 3.80
N ARG A 324 -32.79 -18.99 3.32
CA ARG A 324 -32.86 -20.43 3.07
C ARG A 324 -32.02 -20.82 1.84
N SER A 325 -31.25 -21.90 1.98
CA SER A 325 -30.38 -22.42 0.90
C SER A 325 -31.15 -22.76 -0.37
N GLU A 326 -32.37 -23.29 -0.24
CA GLU A 326 -33.25 -23.64 -1.35
C GLU A 326 -33.65 -22.43 -2.17
N ASP A 327 -33.96 -21.31 -1.51
CA ASP A 327 -34.37 -20.07 -2.17
C ASP A 327 -33.18 -19.45 -2.92
N ILE A 328 -31.98 -19.46 -2.31
CA ILE A 328 -30.74 -19.00 -2.95
C ILE A 328 -30.43 -19.82 -4.21
N LYS A 329 -30.61 -21.15 -4.16
CA LYS A 329 -30.36 -22.05 -5.30
C LYS A 329 -31.37 -21.83 -6.44
N ARG A 330 -32.60 -21.42 -6.13
CA ARG A 330 -33.67 -21.17 -7.12
C ARG A 330 -33.52 -19.84 -7.88
N LEU A 331 -32.69 -18.92 -7.38
CA LEU A 331 -32.44 -17.63 -8.06
C LEU A 331 -31.90 -17.84 -9.49
N ARG A 332 -32.43 -17.07 -10.43
CA ARG A 332 -31.96 -16.98 -11.81
C ARG A 332 -31.11 -15.71 -11.95
N LEU A 333 -29.80 -15.89 -11.76
CA LEU A 333 -28.76 -14.86 -11.85
C LEU A 333 -27.96 -15.05 -13.14
#